data_AF-A0A066WSJ7-F1
#
_entry.id   AF-A0A066WSJ7-F1
#
_cell.length_a   1.000
_cell.length_b   1.000
_cell.length_c   1.000
_cell.angle_alpha   90.00
_cell.angle_beta   90.00
_cell.angle_gamma   90.00
#
_symmetry.space_group_name_H-M   'P 1'
#
loop_
_entity.id
_entity.type
_entity.pdbx_description
1 polymer ?
#
loop_
_entity_poly.entity_id
_entity_poly.type
_entity_poly.pdbx_seq_one_letter_code
_entity_poly.pdbx_strand_id
1 'polypeptide(L)'
;MKYLKIENNKGYYRLDATLENWTDLDQINKDHLLSLLKFAFTVEFEMDEYKDELLQNPAHNIIYKNIWGKFNDFLTNKTRFLDSVEATYKTAIEKYNLQPQ
;
A
#
# COMPACT_ATOMS: atom_id res chain seq x y z
N MET A 1 -8.30 -0.26 -2.95
CA MET A 1 -9.02 -0.66 -1.72
C MET A 1 -8.19 -0.30 -0.49
N LYS A 2 -8.75 0.43 0.49
CA LYS A 2 -8.00 0.91 1.66
C LYS A 2 -7.76 -0.16 2.72
N TYR A 3 -6.53 -0.39 3.17
CA TYR A 3 -6.19 -1.41 4.18
C TYR A 3 -5.70 -0.83 5.51
N LEU A 4 -5.21 0.41 5.49
CA LEU A 4 -4.78 1.15 6.67
C LEU A 4 -5.53 2.47 6.69
N LYS A 5 -6.19 2.77 7.82
CA LYS A 5 -6.89 4.04 8.02
C LYS A 5 -6.52 4.69 9.33
N ILE A 6 -6.70 6.00 9.42
CA ILE A 6 -6.58 6.75 10.67
C ILE A 6 -7.96 7.34 11.01
N GLU A 7 -8.48 7.02 12.19
CA GLU A 7 -9.80 7.47 12.64
C GLU A 7 -9.77 7.74 14.15
N ASN A 8 -10.43 8.80 14.62
CA ASN A 8 -10.47 9.18 16.05
C ASN A 8 -9.10 9.13 16.76
N ASN A 9 -8.09 9.70 16.11
CA ASN A 9 -6.72 9.76 16.60
C ASN A 9 -6.01 8.41 16.78
N LYS A 10 -6.53 7.34 16.15
CA LYS A 10 -6.00 5.98 16.21
C LYS A 10 -5.84 5.39 14.81
N GLY A 11 -4.73 4.66 14.63
CA GLY A 11 -4.54 3.83 13.44
C GLY A 11 -5.35 2.54 13.53
N TYR A 12 -5.89 2.12 12.40
CA TYR A 12 -6.56 0.84 12.21
C TYR A 12 -6.04 0.14 10.96
N TYR A 13 -6.04 -1.19 10.99
CA TYR A 13 -5.77 -2.02 9.83
C TYR A 13 -6.91 -3.03 9.61
N ARG A 14 -7.01 -3.55 8.39
CA ARG A 14 -7.84 -4.71 8.07
C ARG A 14 -7.09 -5.69 7.20
N LEU A 15 -7.39 -6.97 7.34
CA LEU A 15 -6.82 -8.05 6.54
C LEU A 15 -7.78 -8.58 5.49
N ASP A 16 -9.01 -8.08 5.47
CA ASP A 16 -10.01 -8.46 4.48
C ASP A 16 -10.76 -7.19 4.06
N ALA A 17 -10.75 -6.90 2.77
CA ALA A 17 -11.43 -5.72 2.24
C ALA A 17 -12.94 -5.91 2.08
N THR A 18 -13.43 -7.15 2.12
CA THR A 18 -14.86 -7.50 2.05
C THR A 18 -15.57 -7.35 3.39
N LEU A 19 -14.79 -7.36 4.49
CA LEU A 19 -15.29 -7.17 5.84
C LEU A 19 -15.03 -5.73 6.31
N GLU A 20 -15.99 -5.19 7.04
CA GLU A 20 -15.85 -3.88 7.70
C GLU A 20 -15.15 -3.97 9.06
N ASN A 21 -14.53 -5.12 9.34
CA ASN A 21 -13.81 -5.37 10.59
C ASN A 21 -12.44 -4.70 10.55
N TRP A 22 -12.36 -3.54 11.19
CA TRP A 22 -11.13 -2.82 11.45
C TRP A 22 -10.55 -3.22 12.81
N THR A 23 -9.27 -3.52 12.84
CA THR A 23 -8.54 -3.87 14.07
C THR A 23 -7.61 -2.73 14.44
N ASP A 24 -7.51 -2.43 15.74
CA ASP A 24 -6.56 -1.43 16.24
C ASP A 24 -5.13 -1.79 15.85
N LEU A 25 -4.38 -0.79 15.40
CA LEU A 25 -3.00 -0.96 14.95
C LEU A 25 -2.07 -1.53 16.04
N ASP A 26 -2.39 -1.32 17.32
CA ASP A 26 -1.66 -1.88 18.46
C ASP A 26 -1.67 -3.42 18.47
N GLN A 27 -2.69 -4.05 17.89
CA GLN A 27 -2.81 -5.52 17.81
C GLN A 27 -2.06 -6.11 16.59
N ILE A 28 -1.34 -5.28 15.84
CA ILE A 28 -0.63 -5.74 14.66
C ILE A 28 0.57 -6.60 15.05
N ASN A 29 0.70 -7.76 14.40
CA ASN A 29 1.80 -8.68 14.61
C ASN A 29 2.48 -9.02 13.28
N LYS A 30 3.50 -9.88 13.32
CA LYS A 30 4.27 -10.28 12.14
C LYS A 30 3.40 -10.97 11.07
N ASP A 31 2.45 -11.80 11.47
CA ASP A 31 1.58 -12.53 10.54
C ASP A 31 0.58 -11.60 9.85
N HIS A 32 0.05 -10.62 10.59
CA HIS A 32 -0.79 -9.55 10.06
C HIS A 32 -0.01 -8.70 9.04
N LEU A 33 1.22 -8.30 9.36
CA LEU A 33 2.10 -7.57 8.44
C LEU A 33 2.38 -8.35 7.16
N LEU A 34 2.69 -9.64 7.27
CA LEU A 34 2.93 -10.50 6.11
C LEU A 34 1.68 -10.61 5.23
N SER A 35 0.51 -10.68 5.86
CA SER A 35 -0.77 -10.73 5.15
C SER A 35 -1.06 -9.42 4.41
N LEU A 36 -0.86 -8.27 5.07
CA LEU A 36 -0.95 -6.94 4.44
C LEU A 36 0.01 -6.81 3.25
N LEU A 37 1.24 -7.29 3.39
CA LEU A 37 2.24 -7.25 2.32
C LEU A 37 1.80 -8.07 1.10
N LYS A 38 1.20 -9.26 1.33
CA LYS A 38 0.63 -10.06 0.25
C LYS A 38 -0.47 -9.29 -0.49
N PHE A 39 -1.36 -8.60 0.23
CA PHE A 39 -2.39 -7.76 -0.39
C PHE A 39 -1.78 -6.58 -1.17
N ALA A 40 -0.78 -5.89 -0.61
CA ALA A 40 -0.06 -4.83 -1.32
C ALA A 40 0.56 -5.29 -2.65
N PHE A 41 0.98 -6.55 -2.71
CA PHE A 41 1.50 -7.15 -3.93
C PHE A 41 0.40 -7.55 -4.92
N THR A 42 -0.70 -8.15 -4.48
CA THR A 42 -1.71 -8.75 -5.37
C THR A 42 -2.83 -7.82 -5.81
N VAL A 43 -3.20 -6.83 -5.00
CA VAL A 43 -4.35 -5.95 -5.25
C VAL A 43 -3.96 -4.48 -5.16
N GLU A 44 -4.90 -3.59 -5.52
CA GLU A 44 -4.78 -2.16 -5.27
C GLU A 44 -4.90 -1.86 -3.77
N PHE A 45 -3.75 -1.63 -3.16
CA PHE A 45 -3.62 -1.39 -1.72
C PHE A 45 -3.47 0.10 -1.45
N GLU A 46 -4.48 0.66 -0.80
CA GLU A 46 -4.51 2.07 -0.42
C GLU A 46 -4.34 2.21 1.10
N MET A 47 -3.80 3.35 1.51
CA MET A 47 -3.60 3.71 2.91
C MET A 47 -3.89 5.18 3.10
N ASP A 48 -4.35 5.56 4.29
CA ASP A 48 -4.37 6.97 4.66
C ASP A 48 -2.95 7.53 4.78
N GLU A 49 -2.79 8.79 4.42
CA GLU A 49 -1.53 9.49 4.57
C GLU A 49 -1.20 9.63 6.05
N TYR A 50 0.02 9.24 6.43
CA TYR A 50 0.49 9.41 7.79
C TYR A 50 0.63 10.90 8.13
N LYS A 51 -0.03 11.34 9.21
CA LYS A 51 0.12 12.68 9.79
C LYS A 51 0.26 12.56 11.30
N ASP A 52 1.32 13.14 11.85
CA ASP A 52 1.66 13.07 13.28
C ASP A 52 0.51 13.60 14.16
N GLU A 53 -0.13 14.69 13.72
CA GLU A 53 -1.27 15.35 14.37
C GLU A 53 -2.51 14.45 14.48
N LEU A 54 -2.65 13.48 13.58
CA LEU A 54 -3.78 12.54 13.56
C LEU A 54 -3.54 11.34 14.48
N LEU A 55 -2.40 11.21 15.16
CA LEU A 55 -2.10 10.07 16.04
C LEU A 55 -1.55 10.56 17.37
N GLN A 56 -2.45 10.82 18.33
CA GLN A 56 -2.08 11.30 19.67
C GLN A 56 -1.41 10.23 20.53
N ASN A 57 -1.67 8.94 20.26
CA ASN A 57 -1.00 7.86 20.96
C ASN A 57 0.41 7.62 20.36
N PRO A 58 1.50 7.77 21.15
CA PRO A 58 2.86 7.58 20.66
C PRO A 58 3.12 6.19 20.07
N ALA A 59 2.49 5.15 20.61
CA ALA A 59 2.64 3.78 20.10
C ALA A 59 2.02 3.64 18.71
N HIS A 60 0.77 4.09 18.53
CA HIS A 60 0.10 4.04 17.24
C HIS A 60 0.83 4.92 16.21
N ASN A 61 1.36 6.06 16.63
CA ASN A 61 2.14 6.96 15.78
C ASN A 61 3.41 6.25 15.26
N ILE A 62 4.22 5.66 16.13
CA ILE A 62 5.44 4.94 15.75
C ILE A 62 5.12 3.74 14.85
N ILE A 63 4.11 2.95 15.19
CA ILE A 63 3.72 1.76 14.41
C ILE A 63 3.22 2.18 13.03
N TYR A 64 2.30 3.14 12.95
CA TYR A 64 1.71 3.58 11.68
C TYR A 64 2.77 4.20 10.79
N LYS A 65 3.63 5.08 11.32
CA LYS A 65 4.74 5.69 10.58
C LYS A 65 5.66 4.64 9.94
N ASN A 66 6.05 3.62 10.70
CA ASN A 66 6.93 2.57 10.21
C ASN A 66 6.28 1.71 9.13
N ILE A 67 5.01 1.32 9.32
CA ILE A 67 4.26 0.53 8.35
C ILE A 67 4.03 1.36 7.10
N TRP A 68 3.46 2.55 7.23
CA TRP A 68 3.16 3.45 6.12
C TRP A 68 4.42 3.72 5.29
N GLY A 69 5.56 4.04 5.92
CA GLY A 69 6.81 4.26 5.20
C GLY A 69 7.25 3.05 4.38
N LYS A 70 7.29 1.85 5.00
CA LYS A 70 7.69 0.60 4.31
C LYS A 70 6.75 0.25 3.16
N PHE A 71 5.44 0.38 3.37
CA PHE A 71 4.45 0.06 2.35
C PHE A 71 4.42 1.11 1.24
N ASN A 72 4.59 2.39 1.56
CA ASN A 72 4.65 3.46 0.57
C ASN A 72 5.88 3.30 -0.34
N ASP A 73 7.04 2.99 0.23
CA ASP A 73 8.25 2.68 -0.54
C ASP A 73 8.04 1.45 -1.44
N PHE A 74 7.43 0.39 -0.89
CA PHE A 74 7.14 -0.82 -1.65
C PHE A 74 6.18 -0.57 -2.82
N LEU A 75 5.07 0.14 -2.58
CA LEU A 75 4.09 0.47 -3.61
C LEU A 75 4.67 1.41 -4.67
N THR A 76 5.45 2.42 -4.26
CA THR A 76 6.13 3.32 -5.21
C THR A 76 7.07 2.55 -6.12
N ASN A 77 7.83 1.60 -5.59
CA ASN A 77 8.71 0.75 -6.40
C ASN A 77 7.91 -0.18 -7.32
N LYS A 78 6.80 -0.77 -6.85
CA LYS A 78 5.90 -1.58 -7.67
C LYS A 78 5.32 -0.79 -8.84
N THR A 79 4.80 0.41 -8.59
CA THR A 79 4.26 1.30 -9.63
C THR A 79 5.33 1.67 -10.63
N ARG A 80 6.52 2.11 -10.18
CA ARG A 80 7.65 2.40 -11.07
C ARG A 80 8.06 1.20 -11.92
N PHE A 81 8.06 0.00 -11.35
CA PHE A 81 8.35 -1.22 -12.08
C PHE A 81 7.31 -1.48 -13.17
N LEU A 82 6.01 -1.40 -12.85
CA LEU A 82 4.93 -1.56 -13.82
C LEU A 82 5.00 -0.52 -14.94
N ASP A 83 5.22 0.76 -14.59
CA ASP A 83 5.37 1.85 -15.54
C ASP A 83 6.57 1.60 -16.49
N SER A 84 7.69 1.10 -15.96
CA SER A 84 8.88 0.78 -16.77
C SER A 84 8.63 -0.38 -17.75
N VAL A 85 7.86 -1.37 -17.31
CA VAL A 85 7.45 -2.51 -18.13
C VAL A 85 6.51 -2.03 -19.24
N GLU A 86 5.49 -1.24 -18.90
CA GLU A 86 4.54 -0.68 -19.87
C GLU A 86 5.24 0.23 -20.89
N ALA A 87 6.15 1.10 -20.46
CA ALA A 87 6.94 1.94 -21.36
C ALA A 87 7.81 1.12 -22.32
N THR A 88 8.42 0.02 -21.84
CA THR A 88 9.22 -0.90 -22.66
C THR A 88 8.35 -1.62 -23.68
N TYR A 89 7.20 -2.16 -23.26
CA TYR A 89 6.27 -2.85 -24.17
C TYR A 89 5.65 -1.88 -25.18
N LYS A 90 5.28 -0.67 -24.76
CA LYS A 90 4.75 0.37 -25.66
C LYS A 90 5.77 0.73 -26.74
N THR A 91 7.03 0.94 -26.36
CA THR A 91 8.12 1.21 -27.30
C THR A 91 8.31 0.06 -28.28
N ALA A 92 8.24 -1.19 -27.81
CA ALA A 92 8.34 -2.37 -28.67
C ALA A 92 7.15 -2.49 -29.64
N ILE A 93 5.92 -2.31 -29.15
CA ILE A 93 4.69 -2.36 -29.96
C ILE A 93 4.68 -1.25 -31.02
N GLU A 94 5.05 -0.01 -30.66
CA GLU A 94 5.18 1.10 -31.61
C GLU A 94 6.21 0.78 -32.70
N LYS A 95 7.33 0.13 -32.34
CA LYS A 95 8.34 -0.31 -33.31
C LYS A 95 7.81 -1.34 -34.32
N TYR A 96 6.94 -2.25 -33.89
CA TYR A 96 6.30 -3.23 -34.78
C TYR A 96 5.14 -2.63 -35.59
N ASN A 97 4.39 -1.66 -35.05
CA ASN A 97 3.32 -0.95 -35.78
C ASN A 97 3.84 0.08 -36.79
N LEU A 98 5.08 0.53 -36.67
CA LEU A 98 5.74 1.45 -37.62
C LEU A 98 6.48 0.74 -38.75
N GLN A 99 6.40 -0.59 -38.85
CA GLN A 99 6.82 -1.33 -40.03
C GLN A 99 5.60 -1.59 -40.93
N PRO A 100 5.27 -0.71 -41.89
CA PRO A 100 4.37 -1.10 -42.96
C PRO A 100 5.00 -2.27 -43.74
N GLN A 101 4.17 -3.26 -44.07
CA GLN A 101 4.52 -4.30 -45.06
C GLN A 101 4.77 -3.69 -46.44
#